data_AF-A0A163EGR5-F1
#
_entry.id   AF-A0A163EGR5-F1
#
_cell.length_a   1.000
_cell.length_b   1.000
_cell.length_c   1.000
_cell.angle_alpha   90.00
_cell.angle_beta   90.00
_cell.angle_gamma   90.00
#
_symmetry.space_group_name_H-M   'P 1'
#
loop_
_entity.id
_entity.type
_entity.pdbx_description
1 polymer ?
#
loop_
_entity_poly.entity_id
_entity_poly.type
_entity_poly.pdbx_seq_one_letter_code
_entity_poly.pdbx_strand_id
1 'polypeptide(L)'
;MTDKDTGKEASQSTDQATDKQNQQESGDASNNKQQDQNDGSLNDKEMAILLLGMEEQLCQLYQSAENATYSSKLESLLSSFLQTSNSNRRNLRDLITRHGWMTPDAAKREDYEKVLQKFEGSAPPVV
;
A
#
# COMPACT_ATOMS: atom_id res chain seq x y z
N MET A 1 -29.00 45.45 18.80
CA MET A 1 -29.55 46.19 19.95
C MET A 1 -30.80 45.48 20.42
N THR A 2 -31.01 45.47 21.74
CA THR A 2 -32.05 44.83 22.58
C THR A 2 -32.05 43.30 22.66
N ASP A 3 -32.17 42.64 23.81
CA ASP A 3 -31.73 42.77 25.22
C ASP A 3 -32.44 41.61 25.97
N LYS A 4 -31.92 41.25 27.16
CA LYS A 4 -32.59 40.56 28.29
C LYS A 4 -32.70 39.02 28.25
N ASP A 5 -31.98 38.20 29.04
CA ASP A 5 -31.62 38.15 30.48
C ASP A 5 -32.53 37.17 31.29
N THR A 6 -31.89 36.48 32.25
CA THR A 6 -32.40 35.64 33.37
C THR A 6 -33.05 34.28 33.02
N GLY A 7 -32.66 33.11 33.52
CA GLY A 7 -31.93 32.74 34.75
C GLY A 7 -32.90 32.19 35.80
N LYS A 8 -32.91 30.87 36.07
CA LYS A 8 -33.19 30.28 37.40
C LYS A 8 -33.05 28.74 37.45
N GLU A 9 -32.14 28.31 38.32
CA GLU A 9 -31.99 26.97 38.89
C GLU A 9 -33.06 26.69 39.98
N ALA A 10 -33.29 25.39 40.26
CA ALA A 10 -33.56 24.75 41.58
C ALA A 10 -34.37 23.46 41.32
N SER A 11 -33.79 22.26 41.38
CA SER A 11 -33.32 21.48 42.55
C SER A 11 -34.39 20.57 43.14
N GLN A 12 -33.89 19.39 43.57
CA GLN A 12 -34.38 18.51 44.64
C GLN A 12 -35.26 17.32 44.19
N SER A 13 -34.67 16.14 43.92
CA SER A 13 -34.19 15.09 44.86
C SER A 13 -35.33 14.22 45.42
N THR A 14 -35.25 12.89 45.21
CA THR A 14 -35.42 11.78 46.18
C THR A 14 -35.15 10.48 45.39
N ASP A 15 -33.98 9.82 45.46
CA ASP A 15 -33.34 8.99 46.50
C ASP A 15 -33.73 7.49 46.51
N GLN A 16 -32.70 6.68 46.82
CA GLN A 16 -32.61 5.24 47.14
C GLN A 16 -32.41 4.27 45.95
N ALA A 17 -31.23 3.71 45.64
CA ALA A 17 -30.08 3.18 46.40
C ALA A 17 -30.25 1.76 47.00
N THR A 18 -29.52 0.80 46.41
CA THR A 18 -28.90 -0.45 46.96
C THR A 18 -28.20 -1.08 45.76
N ASP A 19 -26.89 -1.03 45.50
CA ASP A 19 -25.63 -1.24 46.25
C ASP A 19 -25.35 -2.70 46.70
N LYS A 20 -24.16 -3.16 46.29
CA LYS A 20 -23.34 -4.33 46.71
C LYS A 20 -23.69 -5.70 46.10
N GLN A 21 -22.74 -6.54 45.65
CA GLN A 21 -21.32 -6.67 46.01
C GLN A 21 -20.53 -7.62 45.05
N ASN A 22 -19.24 -7.32 44.89
CA ASN A 22 -18.07 -8.08 44.40
C ASN A 22 -18.08 -9.63 44.31
N GLN A 23 -17.43 -10.15 43.26
CA GLN A 23 -16.35 -11.18 43.24
C GLN A 23 -15.95 -11.42 41.76
N GLN A 24 -14.79 -10.99 41.24
CA GLN A 24 -13.41 -11.51 41.34
C GLN A 24 -13.17 -12.84 40.59
N GLU A 25 -12.08 -12.86 39.78
CA GLU A 25 -11.41 -14.00 39.11
C GLU A 25 -12.09 -14.55 37.83
N SER A 26 -11.44 -15.05 36.78
CA SER A 26 -10.07 -15.15 36.29
C SER A 26 -10.18 -15.90 34.95
N GLY A 27 -9.43 -15.50 33.91
CA GLY A 27 -9.34 -16.24 32.63
C GLY A 27 -10.61 -16.10 31.77
N ASP A 28 -10.56 -15.66 30.53
CA ASP A 28 -9.78 -16.23 29.45
C ASP A 28 -9.69 -15.11 28.40
N ALA A 29 -8.49 -14.64 28.10
CA ALA A 29 -8.27 -13.80 26.93
C ALA A 29 -8.43 -14.71 25.71
N SER A 30 -9.69 -15.06 25.43
CA SER A 30 -10.11 -15.79 24.25
C SER A 30 -9.73 -14.94 23.06
N ASN A 31 -8.59 -15.33 22.51
CA ASN A 31 -8.01 -14.97 21.26
C ASN A 31 -9.07 -15.15 20.17
N ASN A 32 -9.94 -14.15 20.04
CA ASN A 32 -10.98 -14.11 19.03
C ASN A 32 -10.26 -13.78 17.72
N LYS A 33 -9.60 -14.80 17.17
CA LYS A 33 -9.18 -14.85 15.78
C LYS A 33 -10.42 -14.49 14.99
N GLN A 34 -10.50 -13.24 14.54
CA GLN A 34 -11.46 -12.80 13.56
C GLN A 34 -11.37 -13.81 12.43
N GLN A 35 -12.38 -14.66 12.39
CA GLN A 35 -12.60 -15.62 11.35
C GLN A 35 -12.86 -14.76 10.11
N ASP A 36 -11.82 -14.66 9.28
CA ASP A 36 -11.81 -13.88 8.05
C ASP A 36 -12.99 -14.39 7.21
N GLN A 37 -14.09 -13.64 7.23
CA GLN A 37 -15.23 -13.89 6.36
C GLN A 37 -14.73 -13.51 4.98
N ASN A 38 -14.30 -14.51 4.22
CA ASN A 38 -13.91 -14.32 2.83
C ASN A 38 -15.18 -14.02 2.01
N ASP A 39 -15.60 -12.76 2.03
CA ASP A 39 -16.78 -12.19 1.36
C ASP A 39 -16.59 -12.09 -0.17
N GLY A 40 -15.51 -12.65 -0.72
CA GLY A 40 -15.13 -12.45 -2.12
C GLY A 40 -14.68 -11.02 -2.45
N SER A 41 -14.61 -10.15 -1.43
CA SER A 41 -14.02 -8.81 -1.54
C SER A 41 -12.50 -8.94 -1.61
N LEU A 42 -11.90 -8.43 -2.70
CA LEU A 42 -10.44 -8.35 -2.84
C LEU A 42 -9.87 -7.47 -1.72
N ASN A 43 -8.99 -8.04 -0.91
CA ASN A 43 -8.26 -7.29 0.10
C ASN A 43 -7.36 -6.24 -0.60
N ASP A 44 -7.25 -5.03 -0.04
CA ASP A 44 -6.38 -3.95 -0.56
C ASP A 44 -4.95 -4.43 -0.83
N LYS A 45 -4.45 -5.33 0.02
CA LYS A 45 -3.15 -5.99 -0.16
C LYS A 45 -3.09 -6.79 -1.47
N GLU A 46 -4.08 -7.64 -1.71
CA GLU A 46 -4.13 -8.50 -2.90
C GLU A 46 -4.33 -7.66 -4.16
N MET A 47 -5.17 -6.64 -4.08
CA MET A 47 -5.37 -5.68 -5.17
C MET A 47 -4.05 -4.94 -5.50
N ALA A 48 -3.31 -4.45 -4.51
CA ALA A 48 -2.05 -3.76 -4.74
C ALA A 48 -0.99 -4.69 -5.37
N ILE A 49 -0.90 -5.94 -4.91
CA ILE A 49 0.00 -6.94 -5.48
C ILE A 49 -0.39 -7.28 -6.92
N LEU A 50 -1.69 -7.45 -7.19
CA LEU A 50 -2.20 -7.71 -8.54
C LEU A 50 -1.89 -6.55 -9.49
N LEU A 51 -2.15 -5.31 -9.07
CA LEU A 51 -1.85 -4.11 -9.85
C LEU A 51 -0.35 -4.00 -10.14
N LEU A 52 0.50 -4.33 -9.17
CA LEU A 52 1.95 -4.35 -9.37
C LEU A 52 2.34 -5.39 -10.44
N GLY A 53 1.78 -6.59 -10.38
CA GLY A 53 2.04 -7.65 -11.37
C GLY A 53 1.57 -7.26 -12.77
N MET A 54 0.40 -6.64 -12.89
CA MET A 54 -0.13 -6.14 -14.16
C MET A 54 0.79 -5.06 -14.77
N GLU A 55 1.28 -4.13 -13.94
CA GLU A 55 2.19 -3.07 -14.38
C GLU A 55 3.54 -3.64 -14.86
N GLU A 56 4.05 -4.69 -14.20
CA GLU A 56 5.27 -5.39 -14.64
C GLU A 56 5.09 -6.08 -16.00
N GLN A 57 3.93 -6.72 -16.24
CA GLN A 57 3.59 -7.29 -17.54
C GLN A 57 3.46 -6.21 -18.61
N LEU A 58 2.81 -5.10 -18.28
CA LEU A 58 2.62 -3.98 -19.21
C LEU A 58 3.96 -3.35 -19.63
N CYS A 59 4.89 -3.18 -18.68
CA CYS A 59 6.28 -2.78 -18.97
C CYS A 59 6.94 -3.70 -20.00
N GLN A 60 6.83 -5.02 -19.83
CA GLN A 60 7.44 -5.98 -20.75
C GLN A 60 6.82 -5.91 -22.15
N LEU A 61 5.50 -5.72 -22.24
CA LEU A 61 4.80 -5.56 -23.50
C LEU A 61 5.24 -4.29 -24.23
N TYR A 62 5.40 -3.16 -23.52
CA TYR A 62 5.89 -1.93 -24.13
C TYR A 62 7.32 -2.06 -24.65
N GLN A 63 8.21 -2.72 -23.90
CA GLN A 63 9.59 -2.98 -24.37
C GLN A 63 9.62 -3.86 -25.62
N SER A 64 8.79 -4.91 -25.65
CA SER A 64 8.65 -5.77 -26.82
C SER A 64 8.11 -5.01 -28.04
N ALA A 65 7.11 -4.14 -27.82
CA ALA A 65 6.53 -3.32 -28.87
C ALA A 65 7.50 -2.25 -29.39
N GLU A 66 8.33 -1.66 -28.51
CA GLU A 66 9.38 -0.70 -28.88
C GLU A 66 10.41 -1.39 -29.79
N ASN A 67 10.86 -2.60 -29.43
CA ASN A 67 11.80 -3.38 -30.25
C ASN A 67 11.23 -3.83 -31.61
N ALA A 68 9.91 -3.95 -31.73
CA ALA A 68 9.23 -4.37 -32.97
C ALA A 68 8.79 -3.19 -33.84
N THR A 69 8.90 -1.96 -33.34
CA THR A 69 8.47 -0.75 -34.03
C THR A 69 9.60 -0.18 -34.87
N TYR A 70 9.26 0.34 -36.05
CA TYR A 70 10.20 1.04 -36.95
C TYR A 70 9.77 2.49 -37.24
N SER A 71 8.78 3.00 -36.50
CA SER A 71 8.21 4.34 -36.64
C SER A 71 8.60 5.20 -35.44
N SER A 72 9.36 6.25 -35.67
CA SER A 72 9.87 7.16 -34.63
C SER A 72 8.77 7.83 -33.80
N LYS A 73 7.59 8.08 -34.40
CA LYS A 73 6.43 8.61 -33.65
C LYS A 73 5.85 7.58 -32.70
N LEU A 74 5.80 6.32 -33.11
CA LEU A 74 5.28 5.23 -32.30
C LEU A 74 6.28 4.87 -31.19
N GLU A 75 7.58 4.88 -31.48
CA GLU A 75 8.64 4.76 -30.46
C GLU A 75 8.48 5.83 -29.38
N SER A 76 8.40 7.11 -29.75
CA SER A 76 8.24 8.20 -28.77
C SER A 76 6.98 8.04 -27.92
N LEU A 77 5.88 7.53 -28.48
CA LEU A 77 4.66 7.25 -27.74
C LEU A 77 4.86 6.08 -26.76
N LEU A 78 5.47 4.98 -27.22
CA LEU A 78 5.77 3.80 -26.40
C LEU A 78 6.72 4.14 -25.25
N SER A 79 7.76 4.93 -25.48
CA SER A 79 8.67 5.37 -24.43
C SER A 79 7.94 6.20 -23.36
N SER A 80 6.98 7.05 -23.76
CA SER A 80 6.15 7.82 -22.80
C SER A 80 5.26 6.92 -21.93
N PHE A 81 4.70 5.86 -22.52
CA PHE A 81 3.93 4.85 -21.79
C PHE A 81 4.82 4.04 -20.85
N LEU A 82 6.02 3.65 -21.30
CA LEU A 82 6.99 2.94 -20.47
C LEU A 82 7.45 3.79 -19.27
N GLN A 83 7.66 5.10 -19.47
CA GLN A 83 7.98 6.02 -18.38
C GLN A 83 6.84 6.11 -17.36
N THR A 84 5.60 6.23 -17.83
CA THR A 84 4.41 6.28 -16.97
C THR A 84 4.23 4.99 -16.18
N SER A 85 4.35 3.85 -16.87
CA SER A 85 4.29 2.51 -16.31
C SER A 85 5.35 2.29 -15.22
N ASN A 86 6.59 2.74 -15.44
CA ASN A 86 7.64 2.69 -14.43
C ASN A 86 7.33 3.54 -13.19
N SER A 87 6.75 4.74 -13.38
CA SER A 87 6.32 5.61 -12.28
C SER A 87 5.25 4.91 -11.43
N ASN A 88 4.22 4.34 -12.08
CA ASN A 88 3.17 3.59 -11.40
C ASN A 88 3.73 2.41 -10.61
N ARG A 89 4.62 1.62 -11.22
CA ARG A 89 5.27 0.48 -10.57
C ARG A 89 6.01 0.90 -9.30
N ARG A 90 6.72 2.02 -9.36
CA ARG A 90 7.43 2.57 -8.19
C ARG A 90 6.44 2.99 -7.10
N ASN A 91 5.39 3.73 -7.45
CA ASN A 91 4.36 4.15 -6.49
C ASN A 91 3.66 2.96 -5.82
N LEU A 92 3.37 1.90 -6.58
CA LEU A 92 2.78 0.66 -6.06
C LEU A 92 3.74 -0.06 -5.10
N ARG A 93 5.03 -0.17 -5.45
CA ARG A 93 6.04 -0.74 -4.54
C ARG A 93 6.15 0.07 -3.25
N ASP A 94 6.22 1.40 -3.36
CA ASP A 94 6.30 2.29 -2.20
C ASP A 94 5.06 2.15 -1.30
N LEU A 95 3.85 2.05 -1.90
CA LEU A 95 2.61 1.78 -1.18
C LEU A 95 2.68 0.44 -0.44
N ILE A 96 3.00 -0.64 -1.15
CA ILE A 96 3.07 -1.99 -0.59
C ILE A 96 4.09 -2.06 0.56
N THR A 97 5.24 -1.42 0.42
CA THR A 97 6.27 -1.35 1.47
C THR A 97 5.80 -0.52 2.66
N ARG A 98 5.17 0.65 2.45
CA ARG A 98 4.66 1.50 3.53
C ARG A 98 3.59 0.82 4.37
N HIS A 99 2.75 0.00 3.73
CA HIS A 99 1.72 -0.78 4.41
C HIS A 99 2.25 -2.10 4.99
N GLY A 100 3.55 -2.41 4.83
CA GLY A 100 4.16 -3.62 5.37
C GLY A 100 3.68 -4.91 4.69
N TRP A 101 3.09 -4.81 3.50
CA TRP A 101 2.54 -5.95 2.78
C TRP A 101 3.60 -6.80 2.08
N MET A 102 4.75 -6.20 1.78
CA MET A 102 5.94 -6.87 1.27
C MET A 102 7.18 -6.26 1.93
N THR A 103 8.02 -7.10 2.50
CA THR A 103 9.38 -6.71 2.89
C THR A 103 10.29 -6.85 1.68
N PRO A 104 10.99 -5.78 1.26
CA PRO A 104 11.99 -5.91 0.21
C PRO A 104 13.03 -6.95 0.63
N ASP A 105 13.21 -7.99 -0.18
CA ASP A 105 14.27 -8.97 0.04
C ASP A 105 15.62 -8.31 -0.22
N ALA A 106 16.62 -8.61 0.61
CA ALA A 106 17.95 -8.10 0.39
C ALA A 106 18.49 -8.71 -0.90
N ALA A 107 18.93 -7.86 -1.84
CA ALA A 107 19.53 -8.36 -3.07
C ALA A 107 20.69 -9.30 -2.74
N LYS A 108 20.65 -10.51 -3.30
CA LYS A 108 21.69 -11.51 -3.08
C LYS A 108 22.97 -11.02 -3.75
N ARG A 109 24.12 -11.38 -3.17
CA ARG A 109 25.44 -11.00 -3.70
C ARG A 109 25.61 -11.38 -5.17
N GLU A 110 25.02 -12.50 -5.58
CA GLU A 110 24.99 -12.99 -6.95
C GLU A 110 24.29 -12.03 -7.92
N ASP A 111 23.24 -11.34 -7.49
CA ASP A 111 22.51 -10.38 -8.33
C ASP A 111 23.31 -9.08 -8.50
N TYR A 112 24.06 -8.68 -7.47
CA TYR A 112 25.01 -7.57 -7.58
C TYR A 112 26.14 -7.88 -8.56
N GLU A 113 26.72 -9.08 -8.49
CA GLU A 113 27.78 -9.50 -9.40
C GLU A 113 27.30 -9.57 -10.86
N LYS A 114 26.07 -10.07 -11.10
CA LYS A 114 25.46 -10.04 -12.45
C LYS A 114 25.25 -8.63 -12.98
N VAL A 115 24.86 -7.69 -12.12
CA VAL A 115 24.69 -6.28 -12.53
C VAL A 115 26.05 -5.68 -12.86
N LEU A 116 27.06 -5.86 -12.00
CA LEU A 116 28.42 -5.37 -12.24
C LEU A 116 29.00 -5.91 -13.55
N GLN A 117 28.85 -7.20 -13.83
CA GLN A 117 29.33 -7.82 -15.05
C GLN A 117 28.65 -7.27 -16.32
N LYS A 118 27.36 -6.89 -16.24
CA LYS A 118 26.67 -6.22 -17.35
C LYS A 118 27.20 -4.80 -17.61
N PHE A 119 27.74 -4.13 -16.59
CA PHE A 119 28.29 -2.78 -16.71
C PHE A 119 29.79 -2.76 -17.04
N GLU A 120 30.52 -3.86 -16.83
CA GLU A 120 31.97 -3.99 -17.04
C GLU A 120 32.44 -3.92 -18.51
N GLY A 121 31.57 -3.49 -19.43
CA GLY A 121 31.91 -3.21 -20.84
C GLY A 121 31.05 -2.10 -21.47
N SER A 122 30.24 -1.38 -20.69
CA SER A 122 29.31 -0.36 -21.18
C SER A 122 29.85 1.08 -21.05
N ALA A 123 31.15 1.24 -20.78
CA ALA A 123 31.78 2.55 -20.91
C ALA A 123 31.84 2.91 -22.41
N PRO A 124 31.12 3.95 -22.88
CA PRO A 124 31.27 4.39 -24.27
C PRO A 124 32.73 4.79 -24.48
N PRO A 125 33.34 4.45 -25.64
CA PRO A 125 34.72 4.83 -25.91
C PRO A 125 34.81 6.36 -25.81
N VAL A 126 35.68 6.83 -24.91
CA VAL A 126 36.05 8.24 -24.85
C VAL A 126 36.81 8.55 -26.14
N VAL A 127 36.20 9.33 -27.02
CA VAL A 127 36.86 9.90 -28.21
C VAL A 127 37.56 11.19 -27.80
#